data_AF-A0A957CLN3-F1
#
_entry.id   AF-A0A957CLN3-F1
#
_cell.length_a   1.000
_cell.length_b   1.000
_cell.length_c   1.000
_cell.angle_alpha   90.00
_cell.angle_beta   90.00
_cell.angle_gamma   90.00
#
_symmetry.space_group_name_H-M   'P 1'
#
loop_
_entity.id
_entity.type
_entity.pdbx_description
1 polymer ?
#
loop_
_entity_poly.entity_id
_entity_poly.type
_entity_poly.pdbx_seq_one_letter_code
_entity_poly.pdbx_strand_id
1 'polypeptide(L)' 'MSLEGKVAVVTGASRGIGRAIATDLAANGAKVVVNYNAGADAAEEVVAAIR' A
#
# COMPACT_ATOMS: atom_id res chain seq x y z
N MET A 1 -15.18 3.69 -5.32
CA MET A 1 -15.66 2.33 -5.64
C MET A 1 -15.27 1.45 -4.47
N SER A 2 -16.14 0.59 -3.96
CA SER A 2 -15.75 -0.35 -2.91
C SER A 2 -14.77 -1.39 -3.48
N LEU A 3 -13.64 -1.58 -2.80
CA LEU A 3 -12.66 -2.64 -3.04
C LEU A 3 -12.67 -3.68 -1.92
N GLU A 4 -13.73 -3.71 -1.10
CA GLU A 4 -13.84 -4.67 -0.01
C GLU A 4 -13.68 -6.11 -0.52
N GLY A 5 -12.85 -6.88 0.21
CA GLY A 5 -12.55 -8.26 -0.13
C GLY A 5 -11.61 -8.46 -1.34
N LYS A 6 -11.15 -7.37 -1.98
CA LYS A 6 -10.12 -7.44 -3.03
C LYS A 6 -8.71 -7.38 -2.45
N VAL A 7 -7.76 -7.94 -3.17
CA VAL A 7 -6.32 -7.85 -2.87
C VAL A 7 -5.66 -7.04 -3.98
N ALA A 8 -4.82 -6.08 -3.61
CA ALA A 8 -4.05 -5.27 -4.55
C ALA A 8 -2.55 -5.37 -4.23
N VAL A 9 -1.73 -5.57 -5.26
CA VAL A 9 -0.26 -5.59 -5.14
C VAL A 9 0.27 -4.29 -5.75
N VAL A 10 0.99 -3.52 -4.95
CA VAL A 10 1.58 -2.25 -5.39
C VAL A 10 3.10 -2.36 -5.31
N THR A 11 3.77 -2.25 -6.46
CA THR A 11 5.24 -2.24 -6.55
C THR A 11 5.78 -0.83 -6.33
N GLY A 12 6.98 -0.72 -5.75
CA GLY A 12 7.56 0.58 -5.40
C GLY A 12 6.73 1.37 -4.38
N ALA A 13 5.99 0.67 -3.53
CA ALA A 13 4.98 1.25 -2.64
C ALA A 13 5.55 1.93 -1.38
N SER A 14 6.86 1.87 -1.15
CA SER A 14 7.49 2.46 0.04
C SER A 14 7.51 3.99 0.04
N ARG A 15 7.27 4.67 -1.10
CA ARG A 15 7.32 6.13 -1.21
C ARG A 15 6.59 6.69 -2.44
N GLY A 16 6.51 8.02 -2.51
CA GLY A 16 6.03 8.74 -3.68
C GLY A 16 4.63 8.30 -4.11
N ILE A 17 4.44 8.11 -5.41
CA ILE A 17 3.15 7.72 -6.00
C ILE A 17 2.72 6.32 -5.56
N GLY A 18 3.66 5.37 -5.43
CA GLY A 18 3.34 4.01 -4.98
C GLY A 18 2.71 3.99 -3.59
N ARG A 19 3.25 4.82 -2.66
CA ARG A 19 2.65 5.01 -1.34
C ARG A 19 1.25 5.61 -1.40
N ALA A 20 1.06 6.63 -2.23
CA ALA A 20 -0.24 7.28 -2.39
C ALA A 20 -1.29 6.29 -2.93
N ILE A 21 -0.93 5.48 -3.93
CA ILE A 21 -1.79 4.43 -4.48
C ILE A 21 -2.13 3.38 -3.42
N ALA A 22 -1.13 2.87 -2.69
CA ALA A 22 -1.35 1.88 -1.63
C ALA A 22 -2.32 2.40 -0.55
N THR A 23 -2.18 3.68 -0.18
CA THR A 23 -3.04 4.34 0.82
C THR A 23 -4.47 4.48 0.30
N ASP A 24 -4.66 4.95 -0.94
CA ASP A 24 -5.99 5.12 -1.53
C ASP A 24 -6.72 3.78 -1.71
N LEU A 25 -6.02 2.73 -2.17
CA LEU A 25 -6.59 1.40 -2.31
C LEU A 25 -7.04 0.82 -0.96
N ALA A 26 -6.22 0.99 0.09
CA ALA A 26 -6.57 0.55 1.44
C ALA A 26 -7.77 1.35 1.99
N ALA A 27 -7.81 2.67 1.78
CA ALA A 27 -8.94 3.51 2.18
C ALA A 27 -10.27 3.12 1.49
N ASN A 28 -10.19 2.54 0.29
CA ASN A 28 -11.34 1.97 -0.42
C ASN A 28 -11.64 0.50 -0.04
N GLY A 29 -10.96 -0.07 0.98
CA GLY A 29 -11.27 -1.39 1.55
C GLY A 29 -10.47 -2.57 0.99
N ALA A 30 -9.46 -2.34 0.15
CA ALA A 30 -8.62 -3.41 -0.37
C ALA A 30 -7.61 -3.91 0.69
N LYS A 31 -7.28 -5.21 0.64
CA LYS A 31 -6.07 -5.73 1.30
C LYS A 31 -4.87 -5.43 0.40
N VAL A 32 -3.92 -4.63 0.89
CA VAL A 32 -2.81 -4.13 0.07
C VAL A 32 -1.51 -4.85 0.41
N VAL A 33 -0.81 -5.32 -0.61
CA VAL A 33 0.57 -5.81 -0.53
C VAL A 33 1.50 -4.69 -0.95
N VAL A 34 2.37 -4.27 -0.02
CA VAL A 34 3.39 -3.24 -0.23
C VAL A 34 4.67 -3.93 -0.69
N ASN A 35 5.01 -3.84 -1.98
CA ASN A 35 6.28 -4.31 -2.51
C ASN A 35 7.28 -3.13 -2.64
N TYR A 36 8.53 -3.40 -2.29
CA TYR A 36 9.64 -2.45 -2.37
C TYR A 36 10.92 -3.17 -2.82
N ASN A 37 11.87 -2.40 -3.36
CA ASN A 37 13.21 -2.90 -3.72
C ASN A 37 14.28 -2.51 -2.68
N ALA A 38 14.18 -1.32 -2.11
CA ALA A 38 15.06 -0.82 -1.05
C ALA A 38 14.28 0.10 -0.10
N GLY A 39 14.75 0.19 1.15
CA GLY A 39 14.11 0.98 2.21
C GLY A 39 12.97 0.24 2.89
N ALA A 40 13.32 -0.79 3.67
CA ALA A 40 12.37 -1.60 4.44
C ALA A 40 11.60 -0.75 5.45
N ASP A 41 12.27 0.15 6.18
CA ASP A 41 11.64 1.02 7.18
C ASP A 41 10.51 1.86 6.58
N ALA A 42 10.75 2.46 5.40
CA ALA A 42 9.73 3.24 4.69
C ALA A 42 8.55 2.37 4.22
N ALA A 43 8.78 1.10 3.87
CA ALA A 43 7.70 0.18 3.53
C ALA A 43 6.87 -0.22 4.77
N GLU A 44 7.54 -0.48 5.90
CA GLU A 44 6.88 -0.77 7.18
C GLU A 44 6.05 0.41 7.68
N GLU A 45 6.53 1.65 7.51
CA GLU A 45 5.75 2.86 7.80
C GLU A 45 4.46 2.91 6.97
N VAL A 46 4.51 2.52 5.68
CA VAL A 46 3.31 2.46 4.84
C VAL A 46 2.37 1.38 5.33
N VAL A 47 2.85 0.17 5.63
CA VAL A 47 2.03 -0.93 6.16
C VAL A 47 1.36 -0.52 7.48
N ALA A 48 2.08 0.14 8.38
CA ALA A 48 1.54 0.65 9.63
C ALA A 48 0.47 1.73 9.42
N ALA A 49 0.63 2.59 8.42
CA ALA A 49 -0.30 3.67 8.12
C ALA A 49 -1.62 3.20 7.46
N ILE A 50 -1.64 2.00 6.86
CA ILE A 50 -2.81 1.48 6.12
C ILE A 50 -3.44 0.23 6.76
N ARG A 51 -3.07 -0.06 8.01
CA ARG A 51 -3.58 -1.20 8.79
C ARG A 51 -5.01 -0.98 9.29
#